data_AF-A0A832C8D4-F1
#
_entry.id   AF-A0A832C8D4-F1
#
_cell.length_a   1.000
_cell.length_b   1.000
_cell.length_c   1.000
_cell.angle_alpha   90.00
_cell.angle_beta   90.00
_cell.angle_gamma   90.00
#
_symmetry.space_group_name_H-M   'P 1'
#
loop_
_entity.id
_entity.type
_entity.pdbx_description
1 polymer ?
#
loop_
_entity_poly.entity_id
_entity_poly.type
_entity_poly.pdbx_seq_one_letter_code
_entity_poly.pdbx_strand_id
1 'polypeptide(L)'
;MKASIYQFNKKPVIYIPSAIMQALNLKRGDRIKITIEEDYIKITKANECDANNTAKVALCAKYSNGRQYYALKLPEELAKKIEEKFGKRFEVRIKIDNDGVCAVYSPLS
;
A
#
# COMPACT_ATOMS: atom_id res chain seq x y z
N MET A 1 0.56 12.66 6.38
CA MET A 1 0.91 12.97 4.96
C MET A 1 -0.18 12.42 4.04
N LYS A 2 -0.60 13.13 2.98
CA LYS A 2 -1.58 12.61 2.00
C LYS A 2 -0.88 11.90 0.85
N ALA A 3 -1.34 10.71 0.48
CA ALA A 3 -0.87 9.98 -0.69
C ALA A 3 -2.02 9.27 -1.40
N SER A 4 -1.99 9.26 -2.72
CA SER A 4 -2.97 8.55 -3.52
C SER A 4 -2.46 7.15 -3.83
N ILE A 5 -3.26 6.13 -3.54
CA ILE A 5 -3.00 4.76 -3.97
C ILE A 5 -3.87 4.46 -5.19
N TYR A 6 -3.27 3.82 -6.19
CA TYR A 6 -3.94 3.45 -7.43
C TYR A 6 -3.92 1.94 -7.59
N GLN A 7 -5.09 1.33 -7.81
CA GLN A 7 -5.22 -0.05 -8.26
C GLN A 7 -5.44 -0.05 -9.78
N PHE A 8 -4.62 -0.80 -10.52
CA PHE A 8 -4.75 -0.92 -11.98
C PHE A 8 -5.44 -2.23 -12.34
N ASN A 9 -6.56 -2.15 -13.08
CA ASN A 9 -7.39 -3.29 -13.53
C ASN A 9 -6.64 -4.42 -14.28
N LYS A 10 -5.36 -4.28 -14.64
CA LYS A 10 -4.57 -5.32 -15.31
C LYS A 10 -3.56 -6.03 -14.39
N LYS A 11 -3.24 -5.49 -13.21
CA LYS A 11 -2.33 -6.10 -12.22
C LYS A 11 -2.71 -5.63 -10.80
N PRO A 12 -2.88 -6.53 -9.82
CA PRO A 12 -3.20 -6.19 -8.44
C PRO A 12 -2.00 -5.48 -7.79
N VAL A 13 -1.89 -4.17 -7.99
CA VAL A 13 -0.75 -3.36 -7.56
C VAL A 13 -1.24 -2.11 -6.85
N ILE A 14 -0.62 -1.80 -5.71
CA ILE A 14 -0.79 -0.54 -4.99
C ILE A 14 0.46 0.31 -5.15
N TYR A 15 0.31 1.60 -5.42
CA TYR A 15 1.45 2.53 -5.48
C TYR A 15 1.61 3.30 -4.17
N ILE A 16 2.73 3.11 -3.49
CA ILE A 16 3.08 3.88 -2.27
C ILE A 16 4.16 4.92 -2.57
N PRO A 17 4.12 6.11 -1.95
CA PRO A 17 5.17 7.11 -2.13
C PRO A 17 6.49 6.67 -1.47
N SER A 18 7.61 7.22 -1.95
CA SER A 18 8.96 7.01 -1.39
C SER A 18 9.04 7.24 0.12
N ALA A 19 8.26 8.18 0.65
CA ALA A 19 8.22 8.45 2.09
C ALA A 19 7.69 7.27 2.92
N ILE A 20 6.74 6.45 2.41
CA ILE A 20 6.34 5.20 3.10
C ILE A 20 7.49 4.20 3.06
N MET A 21 8.14 4.05 1.90
CA MET A 21 9.27 3.14 1.75
C MET A 21 10.39 3.47 2.74
N GLN A 22 10.70 4.76 2.91
CA GLN A 22 11.69 5.24 3.87
C GLN A 22 11.22 5.02 5.31
N ALA A 23 9.98 5.36 5.64
CA ALA A 23 9.42 5.19 6.98
C ALA A 23 9.42 3.73 7.45
N LEU A 24 9.11 2.79 6.56
CA LEU A 24 9.10 1.35 6.85
C LEU A 24 10.46 0.67 6.60
N ASN A 25 11.49 1.42 6.21
CA ASN A 25 12.79 0.89 5.79
C ASN A 25 12.63 -0.30 4.82
N LEU A 26 11.78 -0.12 3.81
CA LEU A 26 11.48 -1.13 2.80
C LEU A 26 12.47 -1.06 1.66
N LYS A 27 12.91 -2.23 1.22
CA LYS A 27 13.75 -2.42 0.04
C LYS A 27 13.03 -3.24 -1.01
N ARG A 28 13.56 -3.23 -2.23
CA ARG A 28 13.07 -4.10 -3.30
C ARG A 28 13.11 -5.55 -2.84
N GLY A 29 12.01 -6.26 -3.05
CA GLY A 29 11.91 -7.67 -2.67
C GLY A 29 11.52 -7.91 -1.22
N ASP A 30 11.49 -6.85 -0.39
CA ASP A 30 10.90 -6.93 0.92
C ASP A 30 9.42 -7.30 0.81
N ARG A 31 8.96 -7.95 1.87
CA ARG A 31 7.58 -8.32 2.07
C ARG A 31 6.95 -7.33 3.04
N ILE A 32 5.70 -6.99 2.78
CA ILE A 32 4.89 -6.14 3.65
C ILE A 32 3.60 -6.85 3.99
N LYS A 33 3.14 -6.70 5.21
CA LYS A 33 1.82 -7.17 5.63
C LYS A 33 0.84 -6.04 5.41
N ILE A 34 -0.27 -6.37 4.77
CA ILE A 34 -1.37 -5.46 4.53
C ILE A 34 -2.57 -5.99 5.29
N THR A 35 -3.03 -5.22 6.25
CA THR A 35 -4.26 -5.51 6.99
C THR A 35 -5.32 -4.52 6.55
N ILE A 36 -6.52 -5.01 6.24
CA ILE A 36 -7.68 -4.17 5.93
C ILE A 36 -8.48 -4.05 7.22
N GLU A 37 -8.47 -2.86 7.80
CA GLU A 37 -9.27 -2.49 8.97
C GLU A 37 -10.60 -1.87 8.52
N GLU A 38 -11.48 -1.51 9.45
CA GLU A 38 -12.83 -0.99 9.16
C GLU A 38 -12.80 0.20 8.21
N ASP A 39 -11.98 1.21 8.51
CA ASP A 39 -11.89 2.47 7.75
C ASP A 39 -10.49 2.75 7.18
N TYR A 40 -9.57 1.79 7.22
CA TYR A 40 -8.19 2.02 6.79
C TYR A 40 -7.44 0.76 6.37
N ILE A 41 -6.30 0.95 5.70
CA ILE A 41 -5.32 -0.10 5.49
C ILE A 41 -4.15 0.12 6.43
N LYS A 42 -3.66 -0.96 7.03
CA LYS A 42 -2.38 -0.95 7.75
C LYS A 42 -1.32 -1.60 6.88
N ILE A 43 -0.19 -0.92 6.69
CA ILE A 43 0.95 -1.47 5.94
C ILE A 43 2.15 -1.54 6.89
N THR A 44 2.56 -2.76 7.21
CA THR A 44 3.74 -2.98 8.04
C THR A 44 4.77 -3.80 7.30
N LYS A 45 6.04 -3.69 7.70
CA LYS A 45 7.07 -4.60 7.21
C LYS A 45 6.74 -6.01 7.71
N ALA A 46 6.72 -6.98 6.80
CA ALA A 46 6.47 -8.37 7.17
C ALA A 46 7.80 -9.06 7.45
N ASN A 47 7.94 -9.62 8.66
CA ASN A 47 9.07 -10.48 9.01
C ASN A 47 8.85 -11.93 8.53
N GLU A 48 7.59 -12.33 8.33
CA GLU A 48 7.20 -13.68 7.91
C GLU A 48 6.27 -13.64 6.70
N CYS A 49 6.28 -14.70 5.88
CA CYS A 49 5.50 -14.77 4.65
C CYS A 49 4.13 -15.39 4.92
N ASP A 50 3.12 -14.55 5.18
CA ASP A 50 1.72 -14.97 5.21
C ASP A 50 1.11 -14.80 3.80
N ALA A 51 0.87 -15.89 3.08
CA ALA A 51 0.44 -15.86 1.69
C ALA A 51 -0.84 -15.03 1.45
N ASN A 52 -1.69 -14.87 2.46
CA ASN A 52 -3.00 -14.25 2.32
C ASN A 52 -2.97 -12.73 2.50
N ASN A 53 -2.00 -12.21 3.27
CA ASN A 53 -1.95 -10.79 3.64
C ASN A 53 -0.61 -10.12 3.33
N THR A 54 0.29 -10.80 2.62
CA THR A 54 1.62 -10.28 2.34
C THR A 54 1.76 -9.84 0.89
N ALA A 55 2.21 -8.61 0.66
CA ALA A 55 2.54 -8.10 -0.66
C ALA A 55 4.06 -7.98 -0.84
N LYS A 56 4.52 -8.09 -2.08
CA LYS A 56 5.95 -7.95 -2.43
C LYS A 56 6.21 -6.58 -3.01
N VAL A 57 7.25 -5.90 -2.50
CA VAL A 57 7.69 -4.62 -3.02
C VAL A 57 8.34 -4.82 -4.39
N ALA A 58 7.71 -4.29 -5.44
CA ALA A 58 8.21 -4.26 -6.81
C ALA A 58 8.73 -2.85 -7.16
N LEU A 59 9.97 -2.77 -7.62
CA LEU A 59 10.58 -1.53 -8.13
C LEU A 59 10.03 -1.21 -9.54
N CYS A 60 8.76 -0.86 -9.65
CA CYS A 60 8.30 -0.04 -10.76
C CYS A 60 8.05 1.35 -10.20
N ALA A 61 9.10 2.18 -10.23
CA ALA A 61 9.00 3.57 -9.82
C ALA A 61 8.16 4.33 -10.86
N LYS A 62 6.88 4.55 -10.58
CA LYS A 62 6.08 5.48 -11.39
C LYS A 62 6.38 6.88 -10.87
N TYR A 63 6.85 7.75 -11.74
CA TYR A 63 6.99 9.17 -11.43
C TYR A 63 5.69 9.86 -11.83
N SER A 64 5.08 10.58 -10.88
CA SER A 64 3.89 11.39 -11.14
C SER A 64 4.00 12.66 -10.31
N ASN A 65 3.81 13.83 -10.94
CA ASN A 65 3.88 15.13 -10.30
C ASN A 65 5.18 15.35 -9.47
N GLY A 66 6.33 14.93 -10.00
CA GLY A 66 7.63 15.04 -9.32
C GLY A 66 7.82 14.11 -8.12
N ARG A 67 6.87 13.20 -7.84
CA ARG A 67 6.94 12.24 -6.73
C ARG A 67 7.17 10.83 -7.26
N GLN A 68 8.04 10.10 -6.58
CA GLN A 68 8.35 8.71 -6.87
C GLN A 68 7.40 7.79 -6.11
N TYR A 69 6.76 6.87 -6.84
CA TYR A 69 5.85 5.88 -6.28
C TYR A 69 6.34 4.46 -6.58
N TYR A 70 6.24 3.57 -5.60
CA TYR A 70 6.67 2.18 -5.67
C TYR A 70 5.46 1.26 -5.74
N ALA A 71 5.52 0.31 -6.67
CA ALA A 71 4.49 -0.70 -6.85
C ALA A 71 4.60 -1.80 -5.79
N LEU A 72 3.53 -2.04 -5.05
CA LEU A 72 3.35 -3.17 -4.17
C LEU A 72 2.49 -4.19 -4.90
N LYS A 73 3.07 -5.34 -5.25
CA LYS A 73 2.32 -6.42 -5.89
C LYS A 73 1.52 -7.16 -4.83
N LEU A 74 0.20 -7.01 -4.90
CA LEU A 74 -0.75 -7.68 -4.02
C LEU A 74 -1.10 -9.07 -4.57
N PRO A 75 -1.48 -10.02 -3.70
CA PRO A 75 -2.29 -11.17 -4.07
C PRO A 75 -3.63 -10.71 -4.68
N GLU A 76 -4.18 -11.49 -5.63
CA GLU A 76 -5.45 -11.14 -6.30
C GLU A 76 -6.62 -11.05 -5.31
N GLU A 77 -6.70 -11.97 -4.34
CA GLU A 77 -7.75 -11.96 -3.33
C GLU A 77 -7.70 -10.70 -2.45
N LEU A 78 -6.50 -10.28 -2.05
CA LEU A 78 -6.33 -9.06 -1.27
C LEU A 78 -6.70 -7.82 -2.09
N ALA A 79 -6.32 -7.78 -3.36
CA ALA A 79 -6.67 -6.67 -4.25
C ALA A 79 -8.19 -6.57 -4.48
N LYS A 80 -8.89 -7.70 -4.60
CA LYS A 80 -10.36 -7.72 -4.68
C LYS A 80 -10.99 -7.17 -3.40
N LYS A 81 -10.57 -7.63 -2.22
CA LYS A 81 -11.07 -7.13 -0.93
C LYS A 81 -10.90 -5.61 -0.78
N ILE A 82 -9.75 -5.09 -1.22
CA ILE A 82 -9.47 -3.65 -1.21
C ILE A 82 -10.38 -2.91 -2.20
N GLU A 83 -10.59 -3.45 -3.40
CA GLU A 83 -11.46 -2.84 -4.41
C GLU A 83 -12.94 -2.85 -4.01
N GLU A 84 -13.43 -3.93 -3.41
CA GLU A 84 -14.81 -4.04 -2.92
C GLU A 84 -15.07 -3.04 -1.79
N LYS A 85 -14.05 -2.79 -0.94
CA LYS A 85 -14.20 -1.92 0.22
C LYS A 85 -13.93 -0.44 -0.05
N PHE A 86 -12.94 -0.13 -0.89
CA PHE A 86 -12.47 1.25 -1.11
C PHE A 86 -12.59 1.71 -2.57
N GLY A 87 -13.05 0.85 -3.46
CA GLY A 87 -13.11 1.11 -4.89
C GLY A 87 -11.75 1.01 -5.58
N LYS A 88 -11.74 1.28 -6.90
CA LYS A 88 -10.52 1.18 -7.74
C LYS A 88 -9.50 2.29 -7.49
N ARG A 89 -9.93 3.42 -6.94
CA ARG A 89 -9.08 4.57 -6.63
C ARG A 89 -9.47 5.13 -5.28
N PHE A 90 -8.47 5.25 -4.40
CA PHE A 90 -8.69 5.75 -3.05
C PHE A 90 -7.49 6.59 -2.59
N GLU A 91 -7.75 7.55 -1.71
CA GLU A 91 -6.72 8.37 -1.08
C GLU A 91 -6.41 7.86 0.32
N VAL A 92 -5.14 7.62 0.60
CA VAL A 92 -4.66 7.31 1.96
C VAL A 92 -3.98 8.51 2.59
N ARG A 93 -4.33 8.75 3.85
CA ARG A 93 -3.58 9.55 4.80
C ARG A 93 -2.65 8.62 5.56
N ILE A 94 -1.37 8.80 5.32
CA ILE A 94 -0.32 8.03 5.98
C ILE A 94 -0.05 8.68 7.32
N LYS A 95 -0.21 7.89 8.38
CA LYS A 95 0.29 8.12 9.73
C LYS A 95 1.38 7.08 10.02
N ILE A 96 2.53 7.54 10.47
CA ILE A 96 3.63 6.65 10.88
C ILE A 96 3.52 6.55 12.39
N ASP A 97 3.23 5.36 12.91
CA ASP A 97 3.24 5.07 14.34
C ASP A 97 4.52 4.25 14.68
N ASN A 98 4.86 4.09 15.95
CA ASN A 98 6.11 3.42 16.36
C ASN A 98 6.20 1.95 15.91
N ASP A 99 5.06 1.29 15.67
CA ASP A 99 4.96 -0.10 15.20
C ASP A 99 4.94 -0.23 13.65
N GLY A 100 5.08 0.87 12.92
CA GLY A 100 5.06 0.89 11.45
C GLY A 100 4.07 1.91 10.87
N VAL A 101 3.61 1.69 9.63
CA VAL A 101 2.79 2.67 8.92
C VAL A 101 1.31 2.28 8.94
N CYS A 102 0.49 3.21 9.43
CA CYS A 102 -0.96 3.18 9.30
C CYS A 102 -1.38 4.05 8.10
N ALA A 103 -2.06 3.48 7.13
CA ALA A 103 -2.62 4.21 5.99
C ALA A 103 -4.12 4.42 6.20
N VAL A 104 -4.47 5.49 6.92
CA VAL A 104 -5.84 5.93 7.24
C VAL A 104 -6.55 6.34 5.95
N TYR A 105 -7.80 5.93 5.69
CA TYR A 105 -8.50 6.51 4.54
C TYR A 105 -8.91 7.95 4.79
N SER A 106 -9.10 8.67 3.69
CA SER A 106 -10.14 9.68 3.67
C SER A 106 -11.23 9.11 2.76
N PRO A 107 -12.33 8.53 3.28
CA PRO A 107 -13.54 8.48 2.48
C PRO A 107 -13.85 9.93 2.07
N LEU A 108 -14.05 10.12 0.77
CA LEU A 108 -14.71 11.25 0.11
C LEU A 108 -14.92 12.50 0.98
N SER A 109 -14.17 13.57 0.67
CA SER A 109 -14.82 14.88 0.59
C SER A 109 -15.42 15.02 -0.79
#